data_AF-A0A9P8EZS8-F1
#
_entry.id   AF-A0A9P8EZS8-F1
#
_cell.length_a   1.000
_cell.length_b   1.000
_cell.length_c   1.000
_cell.angle_alpha   90.00
_cell.angle_beta   90.00
_cell.angle_gamma   90.00
#
_symmetry.space_group_name_H-M   'P 1'
#
loop_
_entity.id
_entity.type
_entity.pdbx_description
1 polymer ?
#
loop_
_entity_poly.entity_id
_entity_poly.type
_entity_poly.pdbx_seq_one_letter_code
_entity_poly.pdbx_strand_id
1 'polypeptide(L)'
;MLSEGARLIGESGKSYLAVSPLGQSNVWTAVEQSNDPKKPLQVVVIKEPGEVDTQPGWPSFQNEMVMHEVFKDSPAIRQQIDRIPPTTTGGPPM
;
A
#
# COMPACT_ATOMS: atom_id res chain seq x y z
N MET A 1 -0.77 -7.36 8.89
CA MET A 1 0.18 -8.36 8.40
C MET A 1 -0.32 -8.91 7.08
N LEU A 2 0.30 -8.41 6.04
CA LEU A 2 0.17 -8.90 4.69
C LEU A 2 0.76 -10.31 4.57
N SER A 3 0.23 -11.08 3.62
CA SER A 3 0.75 -12.40 3.28
C SER A 3 0.72 -12.59 1.78
N GLU A 4 1.53 -13.52 1.28
CA GLU A 4 1.47 -13.94 -0.12
C GLU A 4 0.04 -14.41 -0.47
N GLY A 5 -0.45 -13.98 -1.64
CA GLY A 5 -1.79 -14.28 -2.11
C GLY A 5 -2.91 -13.43 -1.49
N ALA A 6 -2.60 -12.53 -0.54
CA ALA A 6 -3.60 -11.63 0.03
C ALA A 6 -4.19 -10.70 -1.05
N ARG A 7 -5.52 -10.61 -1.08
CA ARG A 7 -6.26 -9.68 -1.95
C ARG A 7 -6.68 -8.47 -1.14
N LEU A 8 -6.37 -7.29 -1.66
CA LEU A 8 -6.56 -6.01 -0.99
C LEU A 8 -7.33 -5.09 -1.91
N ILE A 9 -8.29 -4.36 -1.36
CA ILE A 9 -9.10 -3.41 -2.11
C ILE A 9 -8.70 -2.02 -1.67
N GLY A 10 -8.21 -1.20 -2.59
CA GLY A 10 -7.89 0.19 -2.30
C GLY A 10 -9.14 1.06 -2.18
N GLU A 11 -8.98 2.26 -1.62
CA GLU A 11 -10.01 3.30 -1.55
C GLU A 11 -10.49 3.71 -2.95
N SER A 12 -9.63 3.57 -3.97
CA SER A 12 -10.02 3.77 -5.38
C SER A 12 -10.91 2.64 -5.94
N GLY A 13 -11.19 1.58 -5.18
CA GLY A 13 -11.92 0.39 -5.62
C GLY A 13 -11.10 -0.60 -6.46
N LYS A 14 -9.80 -0.34 -6.67
CA LYS A 14 -8.89 -1.26 -7.36
C LYS A 14 -8.54 -2.44 -6.46
N SER A 15 -8.28 -3.60 -7.08
CA SER A 15 -7.85 -4.81 -6.38
C SER A 15 -6.36 -5.04 -6.58
N TYR A 16 -5.66 -5.39 -5.52
CA TYR A 16 -4.23 -5.69 -5.53
C TYR A 16 -3.98 -7.08 -4.94
N LEU A 17 -3.12 -7.86 -5.60
CA LEU A 17 -2.68 -9.17 -5.13
C LEU A 17 -1.25 -9.06 -4.61
N ALA A 18 -1.06 -9.30 -3.31
CA ALA A 18 0.27 -9.39 -2.71
C ALA A 18 1.00 -10.65 -3.20
N VAL A 19 2.25 -10.46 -3.64
CA VAL A 19 3.07 -11.54 -4.24
C VAL A 19 4.17 -11.95 -3.28
N SER A 20 5.02 -11.03 -2.84
CA SER A 20 6.15 -11.38 -1.96
C SER A 20 6.70 -10.17 -1.20
N PRO A 21 7.38 -10.38 -0.05
CA PRO A 21 8.11 -9.32 0.63
C PRO A 21 9.23 -8.72 -0.25
N LEU A 22 9.46 -7.42 -0.13
CA LEU A 22 10.45 -6.67 -0.87
C LEU A 22 11.50 -6.08 0.08
N GLY A 23 12.46 -6.93 0.48
CA GLY A 23 13.61 -6.54 1.30
C GLY A 23 13.31 -6.21 2.77
N GLN A 24 12.06 -5.92 3.12
CA GLN A 24 11.58 -5.67 4.49
C GLN A 24 10.27 -6.43 4.71
N SER A 25 9.97 -6.83 5.95
CA SER A 25 8.79 -7.62 6.30
C SER A 25 7.46 -6.89 6.04
N ASN A 26 7.48 -5.55 6.12
CA ASN A 26 6.32 -4.68 5.94
C ASN A 26 6.25 -4.01 4.57
N VAL A 27 7.09 -4.40 3.61
CA VAL A 27 7.08 -3.88 2.23
C VAL A 27 6.89 -5.05 1.29
N TRP A 28 5.92 -4.95 0.39
CA TRP A 28 5.48 -6.07 -0.45
C TRP A 28 5.42 -5.67 -1.92
N THR A 29 5.89 -6.56 -2.79
CA THR A 29 5.56 -6.50 -4.22
C THR A 29 4.14 -7.01 -4.40
N ALA A 30 3.35 -6.28 -5.19
CA ALA A 30 1.99 -6.66 -5.53
C ALA A 30 1.68 -6.33 -7.00
N VAL A 31 0.55 -6.81 -7.49
CA VAL A 31 0.04 -6.51 -8.83
C VAL A 31 -1.37 -5.94 -8.76
N GLU A 32 -1.61 -4.82 -9.45
CA GLU A 32 -2.97 -4.33 -9.72
C GLU A 32 -3.69 -5.36 -10.59
N GLN A 33 -4.80 -5.89 -10.09
CA GLN A 33 -5.66 -6.80 -10.84
C GLN A 33 -6.61 -6.00 -11.72
N SER A 34 -6.65 -6.35 -13.01
CA SER A 34 -7.64 -5.83 -13.95
C SER A 34 -8.45 -6.98 -14.53
N ASN A 35 -9.76 -6.76 -14.69
CA ASN A 35 -10.62 -7.67 -15.43
C ASN A 35 -10.50 -7.48 -16.96
N ASP A 36 -9.78 -6.44 -17.41
CA ASP A 36 -9.50 -6.22 -18.82
C ASP A 36 -8.22 -6.98 -19.23
N PRO A 37 -8.32 -8.07 -20.01
CA PRO A 37 -7.16 -8.86 -20.42
C PRO A 37 -6.20 -8.10 -21.35
N LYS A 38 -6.58 -6.92 -21.86
CA LYS A 38 -5.73 -6.07 -22.69
C LYS A 38 -4.97 -5.02 -21.88
N LYS A 39 -5.35 -4.79 -20.61
CA LYS A 39 -4.65 -3.83 -19.75
C LYS A 39 -3.39 -4.50 -19.18
N PRO A 40 -2.20 -3.89 -19.34
CA PRO A 40 -1.00 -4.42 -18.72
C PRO A 40 -1.16 -4.44 -17.20
N LEU A 41 -0.73 -5.53 -16.57
CA LEU A 41 -0.67 -5.63 -15.11
C LEU A 41 0.33 -4.59 -14.60
N GLN A 42 -0.12 -3.73 -13.69
CA GLN A 42 0.77 -2.78 -13.03
C GLN A 42 1.38 -3.44 -11.80
N VAL A 43 2.71 -3.54 -11.77
CA VAL A 43 3.43 -3.94 -10.56
C VAL A 43 3.48 -2.74 -9.61
N VAL A 44 3.11 -2.95 -8.36
CA VAL A 44 3.04 -1.92 -7.33
C VAL A 44 3.79 -2.39 -6.08
N VAL A 45 4.08 -1.44 -5.19
CA VAL A 45 4.63 -1.72 -3.87
C VAL A 45 3.57 -1.35 -2.84
N ILE A 46 3.28 -2.28 -1.92
CA ILE A 46 2.40 -2.06 -0.77
C ILE A 46 3.28 -1.96 0.47
N LYS A 47 3.02 -0.99 1.32
CA LYS A 47 3.72 -0.80 2.59
C LYS A 47 2.71 -0.87 3.72
N GLU A 48 3.01 -1.63 4.76
CA GLU A 48 2.27 -1.61 6.03
C GLU A 48 3.13 -0.94 7.11
N PRO A 49 2.53 -0.50 8.24
CA PRO A 49 3.29 -0.05 9.40
C PRO A 49 4.36 -1.08 9.78
N GLY A 50 5.56 -0.61 10.10
CA GLY A 50 6.69 -1.46 10.46
C GLY A 50 6.68 -1.84 11.95
N GLU A 51 7.59 -2.74 12.33
CA GLU A 51 7.74 -3.17 13.73
C GLU A 51 8.09 -2.03 14.70
N VAL A 52 8.70 -0.96 14.18
CA VAL A 52 9.06 0.25 14.95
C VAL A 52 7.87 1.20 15.15
N ASP A 53 6.82 1.07 14.34
CA ASP A 53 5.58 1.81 14.48
C ASP A 53 4.76 1.18 15.64
N THR A 54 5.17 1.48 16.86
CA THR A 54 4.57 0.89 18.08
C THR A 54 3.51 1.76 18.73
N GLN A 55 3.48 3.06 18.39
CA GLN A 55 2.51 3.99 18.95
C GLN A 55 1.11 3.77 18.37
N PRO A 56 0.04 3.87 19.18
CA PRO A 56 -1.33 3.79 18.69
C PRO A 56 -1.59 4.74 17.52
N GLY A 57 -2.21 4.23 16.46
CA GLY A 57 -2.49 4.99 15.24
C GLY A 57 -1.27 5.25 14.35
N TRP A 58 -0.10 4.71 14.68
CA TRP A 58 1.13 4.74 13.87
C TRP A 58 1.46 6.14 13.29
N PRO A 59 1.64 7.17 14.14
CA PRO A 59 1.81 8.55 13.70
C PRO A 59 3.00 8.76 12.75
N SER A 60 4.09 8.01 12.93
CA SER A 60 5.25 8.06 12.02
C SER A 60 4.90 7.56 10.63
N PHE A 61 4.22 6.41 10.54
CA PHE A 61 3.72 5.86 9.28
C PHE A 61 2.69 6.80 8.63
N GLN A 62 1.77 7.38 9.41
CA GLN A 62 0.79 8.35 8.89
C GLN A 62 1.47 9.60 8.31
N ASN A 63 2.50 10.13 8.98
CA ASN A 63 3.27 11.25 8.47
C ASN A 63 3.96 10.91 7.14
N GLU A 64 4.49 9.69 6.99
CA GLU A 64 5.05 9.24 5.71
C GLU A 64 4.01 9.27 4.59
N MET A 65 2.79 8.77 4.84
CA MET A 65 1.69 8.80 3.87
C MET A 65 1.26 10.24 3.52
N VAL A 66 1.28 11.15 4.50
CA VAL A 66 1.02 12.58 4.25
C VAL A 66 2.11 13.19 3.37
N MET A 67 3.39 12.86 3.59
CA MET A 67 4.48 13.38 2.76
C MET A 67 4.38 12.92 1.30
N HIS A 68 3.94 11.69 1.05
CA HIS A 68 3.67 11.22 -0.32
C HIS A 68 2.56 12.04 -1.01
N GLU A 69 1.51 12.40 -0.27
CA GLU A 69 0.43 13.26 -0.79
C GLU A 69 0.94 14.68 -1.10
N VAL A 70 1.79 15.26 -0.25
CA VAL A 70 2.41 16.57 -0.49
C VAL A 70 3.24 16.59 -1.78
N PHE A 71 3.88 15.47 -2.13
CA PHE A 71 4.75 15.35 -3.31
C PHE A 71 4.11 14.64 -4.51
N LYS A 72 2.78 14.44 -4.52
CA LYS A 72 2.08 13.67 -5.56
C LYS A 72 2.34 14.15 -7.00
N ASP A 73 2.56 15.46 -7.18
CA ASP A 73 2.79 16.07 -8.49
C ASP A 73 4.27 16.06 -8.92
N SER A 74 5.18 15.59 -8.06
CA SER A 74 6.60 15.52 -8.38
C SER A 74 6.93 14.25 -9.18
N PRO A 75 7.37 14.36 -10.44
CA PRO A 75 7.74 13.19 -11.24
C PRO A 75 9.04 12.51 -10.78
N ALA A 76 9.83 13.19 -9.94
CA ALA A 76 11.08 12.67 -9.39
C ALA A 76 10.89 11.87 -8.09
N ILE A 77 9.69 11.89 -7.50
CA ILE A 77 9.37 11.21 -6.25
C ILE A 77 8.35 10.11 -6.56
N ARG A 78 8.51 8.95 -5.90
CA ARG A 78 7.55 7.85 -6.07
C ARG A 78 6.17 8.27 -5.57
N GLN A 79 5.18 8.10 -6.44
CA GLN A 79 3.80 8.46 -6.14
C GLN A 79 3.12 7.38 -5.29
N GLN A 80 2.36 7.84 -4.30
CA GLN A 80 1.32 7.02 -3.69
C GLN A 80 0.09 7.05 -4.60
N ILE A 81 -0.30 5.88 -5.10
CA ILE A 81 -1.37 5.76 -6.11
C ILE A 81 -2.72 5.33 -5.52
N ASP A 82 -2.73 4.85 -4.29
CA ASP A 82 -3.91 4.36 -3.58
C ASP A 82 -3.66 4.28 -2.07
N ARG A 83 -4.70 3.94 -1.31
CA ARG A 83 -4.68 3.59 0.12
C ARG A 83 -5.55 2.38 0.33
N ILE A 84 -5.11 1.41 1.10
CA ILE A 84 -5.88 0.24 1.49
C ILE A 84 -6.51 0.55 2.85
N PRO A 85 -7.85 0.52 2.99
CA PRO A 85 -8.50 0.82 4.24
C PRO A 85 -8.09 -0.18 5.32
N PRO A 86 -8.21 0.22 6.59
CA PRO A 86 -7.87 -0.64 7.71
C PRO A 86 -8.70 -1.92 7.69
N THR A 87 -8.05 -3.07 7.86
CA THR A 87 -8.74 -4.37 7.96
C THR A 87 -9.43 -4.56 9.32
N THR A 88 -9.06 -3.77 10.33
CA THR A 88 -9.67 -3.74 11.66
C THR A 88 -10.29 -2.38 11.95
N THR A 89 -11.48 -2.38 12.55
CA THR A 89 -12.19 -1.15 12.94
C THR A 89 -11.30 -0.28 13.83
N GLY A 90 -11.01 0.95 13.38
CA GLY A 90 -10.19 1.92 14.11
C GLY A 90 -8.68 1.83 13.88
N GLY A 91 -8.20 0.90 13.03
CA GLY A 91 -6.85 1.00 12.48
C GLY A 91 -6.76 2.16 11.46
N PRO A 92 -5.57 2.66 11.11
CA PRO A 92 -5.35 3.48 9.94
C PRO A 92 -5.16 2.66 8.64
N PRO A 93 -5.35 3.29 7.47
CA PRO A 93 -5.13 2.64 6.18
C PRO A 93 -3.63 2.34 5.95
N MET A 94 -3.36 1.32 5.14
CA MET A 94 -2.04 0.95 4.62
C MET A 94 -1.81 1.51 3.23
#